data_AF-A0A5D2S5W2-F1
#
_entry.id   AF-A0A5D2S5W2-F1
#
_cell.length_a   1.000
_cell.length_b   1.000
_cell.length_c   1.000
_cell.angle_alpha   90.00
_cell.angle_beta   90.00
_cell.angle_gamma   90.00
#
_symmetry.space_group_name_H-M   'P 1'
#
loop_
_entity.id
_entity.type
_entity.pdbx_description
1 polymer ?
#
loop_
_entity_poly.entity_id
_entity_poly.type
_entity_poly.pdbx_seq_one_letter_code
_entity_poly.pdbx_strand_id
1 'polypeptide(L)'
;MDNQDGVMAMAVEAALEWNRREKRQMRKLQRAVREKGRERTLLKRKKEDMAAKKAAKQNVVDEFMPFFDAIAKNDMETAQNFDETAMMNTIRTTLNDG
;
A
#
# COMPACT_ATOMS: atom_id res chain seq x y z
N MET A 1 8.87 64.61 1.44
CA MET A 1 8.25 63.41 2.01
C MET A 1 8.84 63.25 3.39
N ASP A 2 8.02 63.16 4.43
CA ASP A 2 8.50 63.07 5.80
C ASP A 2 9.20 61.73 6.04
N ASN A 3 10.29 61.76 6.81
CA ASN A 3 11.14 60.60 7.07
C ASN A 3 10.38 59.45 7.77
N GLN A 4 9.29 59.78 8.47
CA GLN A 4 8.37 58.81 9.08
C GLN A 4 7.52 58.05 8.05
N ASP A 5 7.07 58.69 6.97
CA ASP A 5 6.25 58.05 5.94
C ASP A 5 7.06 57.00 5.16
N GLY A 6 8.34 57.28 4.90
CA GLY A 6 9.26 56.34 4.26
C GLY A 6 9.54 55.10 5.11
N VAL A 7 9.72 55.28 6.43
CA VAL A 7 9.92 54.16 7.37
C VAL A 7 8.66 53.30 7.50
N MET A 8 7.48 53.92 7.58
CA MET A 8 6.21 53.18 7.62
C MET A 8 5.95 52.39 6.35
N ALA A 9 6.22 52.96 5.17
CA ALA A 9 6.07 52.25 3.89
C ALA A 9 6.98 51.00 3.83
N MET A 10 8.23 51.12 4.26
CA MET A 10 9.20 50.02 4.27
C MET A 10 8.80 48.91 5.25
N ALA A 11 8.27 49.27 6.42
CA ALA A 11 7.76 48.30 7.40
C ALA A 11 6.54 47.53 6.86
N VAL A 12 5.63 48.21 6.16
CA VAL A 12 4.46 47.58 5.51
C VAL A 12 4.88 46.62 4.42
N GLU A 13 5.85 46.98 3.57
CA GLU A 13 6.37 46.10 2.53
C GLU A 13 7.03 44.85 3.11
N ALA A 14 7.85 45.00 4.16
CA ALA A 14 8.47 43.87 4.85
C ALA A 14 7.43 42.91 5.43
N ALA A 15 6.36 43.43 6.05
CA ALA A 15 5.27 42.63 6.57
C ALA A 15 4.50 41.89 5.45
N LEU A 16 4.26 42.55 4.32
CA LEU A 16 3.62 41.94 3.15
C LEU A 16 4.50 40.82 2.54
N GLU A 17 5.80 41.04 2.43
CA GLU A 17 6.73 40.02 1.98
C GLU A 17 6.76 38.80 2.91
N TRP A 18 6.81 39.04 4.22
CA TRP A 18 6.74 37.98 5.22
C TRP A 18 5.47 37.15 5.05
N ASN A 19 4.31 37.80 4.95
CA ASN A 19 3.02 37.14 4.75
C ASN A 19 3.00 36.32 3.44
N ARG A 20 3.54 36.86 2.35
CA ARG A 20 3.66 36.15 1.07
C ARG A 20 4.56 34.91 1.19
N ARG A 21 5.68 35.01 1.91
CA ARG A 21 6.60 33.88 2.15
C ARG A 21 5.90 32.79 2.96
N GLU A 22 5.23 33.16 4.04
CA GLU A 22 4.49 32.24 4.88
C GLU A 22 3.38 31.52 4.10
N LYS A 23 2.57 32.25 3.32
CA LYS A 23 1.56 31.66 2.43
C LYS A 23 2.15 30.69 1.42
N ARG A 24 3.32 30.99 0.85
CA ARG A 24 4.03 30.08 -0.08
C ARG A 24 4.46 28.81 0.64
N GLN A 25 5.00 28.91 1.86
CA GLN A 25 5.40 27.75 2.66
C GLN A 25 4.20 26.88 3.03
N MET A 26 3.10 27.49 3.48
CA MET A 26 1.87 26.78 3.79
C MET A 26 1.33 26.01 2.58
N ARG A 27 1.36 26.62 1.38
CA ARG A 27 0.96 25.92 0.14
C ARG A 27 1.89 24.74 -0.19
N LYS A 28 3.19 24.86 0.04
CA LYS A 28 4.15 23.76 -0.14
C LYS A 28 3.86 22.61 0.82
N LEU A 29 3.65 22.91 2.11
CA LEU A 29 3.31 21.92 3.12
C LEU A 29 1.98 21.23 2.81
N GLN A 30 0.95 21.97 2.41
CA GLN A 30 -0.33 21.38 2.00
C GLN A 30 -0.18 20.42 0.82
N ARG A 31 0.67 20.75 -0.17
CA ARG A 31 0.97 19.84 -1.29
C ARG A 31 1.70 18.58 -0.80
N ALA A 32 2.72 18.73 0.03
CA ALA A 32 3.47 17.61 0.58
C ALA A 32 2.58 16.66 1.40
N VAL A 33 1.69 17.21 2.22
CA VAL A 33 0.71 16.43 3.00
C VAL A 33 -0.23 15.66 2.07
N ARG A 34 -0.75 16.29 1.01
CA ARG A 34 -1.60 15.60 0.02
C ARG A 34 -0.86 14.48 -0.69
N GLU A 35 0.39 14.71 -1.08
CA GLU A 35 1.21 13.70 -1.74
C GLU A 35 1.49 12.50 -0.83
N LYS A 36 1.90 12.75 0.42
CA LYS A 36 2.06 11.70 1.44
C LYS A 36 0.76 10.96 1.73
N GLY A 37 -0.37 11.66 1.68
CA GLY A 37 -1.71 11.06 1.77
C GLY A 37 -1.95 10.05 0.63
N ARG A 38 -1.65 10.42 -0.62
CA ARG A 38 -1.77 9.54 -1.78
C ARG A 38 -0.82 8.35 -1.70
N GLU A 39 0.43 8.58 -1.34
CA GLU A 39 1.42 7.53 -1.15
C GLU A 39 0.94 6.51 -0.10
N ARG A 40 0.43 6.99 1.04
CA ARG A 40 -0.13 6.13 2.08
C ARG A 40 -1.31 5.30 1.57
N THR A 41 -2.22 5.89 0.78
CA THR A 41 -3.35 5.14 0.21
C THR A 41 -2.90 4.05 -0.76
N LEU A 42 -1.89 4.35 -1.58
CA LEU A 42 -1.32 3.37 -2.52
C LEU A 42 -0.61 2.24 -1.79
N LEU A 43 0.15 2.55 -0.73
CA LEU A 43 0.80 1.55 0.11
C LEU A 43 -0.21 0.67 0.86
N LYS A 44 -1.33 1.23 1.32
CA LYS A 44 -2.41 0.43 1.93
C LYS A 44 -2.97 -0.59 0.93
N ARG A 45 -3.32 -0.15 -0.28
CA ARG A 45 -3.81 -1.05 -1.34
C ARG A 45 -2.79 -2.15 -1.66
N LYS A 46 -1.52 -1.78 -1.87
CA LYS A 46 -0.45 -2.77 -2.08
C LYS A 46 -0.33 -3.78 -0.94
N LYS A 47 -0.49 -3.32 0.31
CA LYS A 47 -0.47 -4.20 1.47
C LYS A 47 -1.66 -5.17 1.48
N GLU A 48 -2.85 -4.68 1.15
CA GLU A 48 -4.07 -5.49 1.02
C GLU A 48 -3.92 -6.52 -0.09
N ASP A 49 -3.43 -6.12 -1.27
CA ASP A 49 -3.17 -7.01 -2.40
C ASP A 49 -2.14 -8.09 -2.04
N MET A 50 -1.04 -7.71 -1.38
CA MET A 50 -0.04 -8.68 -0.90
C MET A 50 -0.63 -9.63 0.14
N ALA A 51 -1.47 -9.14 1.05
CA ALA A 51 -2.13 -9.96 2.05
C ALA A 51 -3.10 -10.95 1.39
N ALA A 52 -3.88 -10.52 0.40
CA ALA A 52 -4.77 -11.37 -0.38
C ALA A 52 -3.99 -12.45 -1.14
N LYS A 53 -2.90 -12.08 -1.84
CA LYS A 53 -2.01 -13.04 -2.50
C LYS A 53 -1.42 -14.05 -1.53
N LYS A 54 -1.03 -13.63 -0.32
CA LYS A 54 -0.52 -14.53 0.71
C LYS A 54 -1.61 -15.48 1.23
N ALA A 55 -2.81 -14.98 1.48
CA ALA A 55 -3.95 -15.78 1.92
C ALA A 55 -4.32 -16.83 0.86
N ALA A 56 -4.36 -16.45 -0.42
CA ALA A 56 -4.64 -17.38 -1.51
C ALA A 56 -3.59 -18.51 -1.59
N LYS A 57 -2.30 -18.18 -1.43
CA LYS A 57 -1.23 -19.19 -1.34
C LYS A 57 -1.39 -20.11 -0.13
N GLN A 58 -1.79 -19.58 1.03
CA GLN A 58 -2.01 -20.38 2.23
C GLN A 58 -3.18 -21.35 2.03
N ASN A 59 -4.28 -20.89 1.42
CA ASN A 59 -5.43 -21.75 1.13
C ASN A 59 -5.05 -22.95 0.26
N VAL A 60 -4.20 -22.76 -0.75
CA VAL A 60 -3.69 -23.88 -1.58
C VAL A 60 -2.94 -24.90 -0.73
N VAL A 61 -2.11 -24.44 0.21
CA VAL A 61 -1.39 -25.34 1.12
C VAL A 61 -2.38 -26.08 2.01
N ASP A 62 -3.32 -25.37 2.62
CA ASP A 62 -4.31 -25.97 3.54
C ASP A 62 -5.24 -26.96 2.82
N GLU A 63 -5.61 -26.70 1.57
CA GLU A 63 -6.44 -27.56 0.73
C GLU A 63 -5.76 -28.88 0.38
N PHE A 64 -4.44 -28.86 0.11
CA PHE A 64 -3.70 -30.04 -0.34
C PHE A 64 -2.84 -30.70 0.76
N MET A 65 -2.69 -30.09 1.94
CA MET A 65 -2.01 -30.70 3.09
C MET A 65 -2.58 -32.08 3.50
N PRO A 66 -3.92 -32.30 3.51
CA PRO A 66 -4.49 -33.60 3.88
C PRO A 66 -3.99 -34.77 3.04
N PHE A 67 -3.64 -34.53 1.76
CA PHE A 67 -3.05 -35.55 0.90
C PHE A 67 -1.65 -35.96 1.37
N PHE A 68 -0.79 -34.99 1.67
CA PHE A 68 0.55 -35.25 2.20
C PHE A 68 0.47 -35.97 3.57
N ASP A 69 -0.49 -35.58 4.40
CA ASP A 69 -0.75 -36.24 5.69
C ASP A 69 -1.23 -37.69 5.50
N ALA A 70 -2.07 -37.96 4.49
CA ALA A 70 -2.52 -39.31 4.17
C ALA A 70 -1.36 -40.20 3.72
N ILE A 71 -0.46 -39.68 2.85
CA ILE A 71 0.76 -40.38 2.46
C ILE A 71 1.63 -40.68 3.69
N ALA A 72 1.84 -39.70 4.56
CA ALA A 72 2.67 -39.87 5.76
C ALA A 72 2.10 -40.92 6.73
N LYS A 73 0.78 -41.07 6.77
CA LYS A 73 0.06 -42.07 7.60
C LYS A 73 -0.16 -43.41 6.91
N ASN A 74 0.32 -43.57 5.66
CA ASN A 74 0.08 -44.74 4.84
C ASN A 74 -1.42 -45.03 4.60
N ASP A 75 -2.25 -44.00 4.64
CA ASP A 75 -3.67 -44.04 4.32
C ASP A 75 -3.85 -43.97 2.79
N MET A 76 -3.75 -45.14 2.16
CA MET A 76 -3.84 -45.28 0.72
C MET A 76 -5.23 -45.02 0.16
N GLU A 77 -6.30 -45.15 0.96
CA GLU A 77 -7.66 -44.85 0.52
C GLU A 77 -7.83 -43.35 0.28
N THR A 78 -7.40 -42.53 1.25
CA THR A 78 -7.44 -41.07 1.12
C THR A 78 -6.43 -40.58 0.07
N ALA A 79 -5.24 -41.17 0.00
CA ALA A 79 -4.21 -40.76 -0.96
C ALA A 79 -4.58 -41.08 -2.42
N GLN A 80 -5.24 -42.21 -2.70
CA GLN A 80 -5.63 -42.60 -4.06
C GLN A 80 -6.80 -41.76 -4.61
N ASN A 81 -7.62 -41.18 -3.74
CA ASN A 81 -8.72 -40.29 -4.13
C ASN A 81 -8.26 -38.85 -4.41
N PHE A 82 -6.95 -38.58 -4.38
CA PHE A 82 -6.41 -37.24 -4.62
C PHE A 82 -6.51 -36.83 -6.09
N ASP A 83 -7.10 -35.66 -6.33
CA ASP A 83 -7.18 -35.07 -7.66
C ASP A 83 -5.97 -34.17 -7.95
N GLU A 84 -4.93 -34.78 -8.53
CA GLU A 84 -3.72 -34.07 -8.97
C GLU A 84 -4.02 -32.97 -10.00
N THR A 85 -5.04 -33.17 -10.85
CA THR A 85 -5.42 -32.20 -11.88
C THR A 85 -6.04 -30.96 -11.25
N ALA A 86 -6.90 -31.15 -10.24
CA ALA A 86 -7.42 -30.04 -9.44
C ALA A 86 -6.30 -29.26 -8.75
N MET A 87 -5.33 -29.95 -8.15
CA MET A 87 -4.17 -29.28 -7.53
C MET A 87 -3.39 -28.43 -8.53
N MET A 88 -3.02 -29.01 -9.67
CA MET A 88 -2.22 -28.30 -10.67
C MET A 88 -2.98 -27.10 -11.26
N ASN A 89 -4.30 -27.23 -11.45
CA ASN A 89 -5.15 -26.12 -11.89
C ASN A 89 -5.23 -25.01 -10.84
N THR A 90 -5.44 -25.34 -9.56
CA THR A 90 -5.49 -24.37 -8.46
C THR A 90 -4.15 -23.66 -8.27
N ILE A 91 -3.02 -24.38 -8.36
CA ILE A 91 -1.68 -23.79 -8.34
C ILE A 91 -1.52 -22.83 -9.52
N ARG A 92 -1.91 -23.23 -10.73
CA ARG A 92 -1.78 -22.42 -11.94
C ARG A 92 -2.57 -21.13 -11.84
N THR A 93 -3.83 -21.18 -11.42
CA THR A 93 -4.69 -19.99 -11.27
C THR A 93 -4.18 -19.08 -10.14
N THR A 94 -3.77 -19.65 -9.02
CA THR A 94 -3.41 -18.85 -7.83
C THR A 94 -1.99 -18.27 -7.90
N LEU A 95 -1.06 -18.93 -8.59
CA LEU A 95 0.33 -18.48 -8.69
C LEU A 95 0.65 -17.70 -9.97
N ASN A 96 -0.05 -17.94 -11.09
CA ASN A 96 0.25 -17.26 -12.37
C ASN A 96 -0.63 -16.03 -12.65
N ASP A 97 -1.80 -15.87 -12.03
CA ASP A 97 -2.67 -14.70 -12.26
C ASP A 97 -2.41 -13.56 -11.25
N GLY A 98 -1.16 -13.43 -10.76
CA GLY A 98 -0.74 -12.43 -9.77
C GLY A 98 -0.07 -11.20 -10.35
#